data_AF-A0A1S2NY89-F1
#
_entry.id   AF-A0A1S2NY89-F1
#
_cell.length_a   1.000
_cell.length_b   1.000
_cell.length_c   1.000
_cell.angle_alpha   90.00
_cell.angle_beta   90.00
_cell.angle_gamma   90.00
#
_symmetry.space_group_name_H-M   'P 1'
#
loop_
_entity.id
_entity.type
_entity.pdbx_description
1 polymer ?
#
loop_
_entity_poly.entity_id
_entity_poly.type
_entity_poly.pdbx_seq_one_letter_code
_entity_poly.pdbx_strand_id
1 'polypeptide(L)'
;MILTEEQLQGLLDTSLATLPPGPDWAVVLEGSIAEGFGNPSSDIDFLLIGRDEADLPTMPSLLFVDGRRVEIRTRSVRQLADQFAALEVGAGRPGRLSEDLLNRCQRFLGSHPLRGHALVDEVKGLLRVERFQEIAGAWWAHRARQSLRHAMALDCLDESAEAADWVRAGLVQAVKSWAAGRGETYLEPKWLSLQLERAGRPDVRDRYWALDAAAGAAQGEGAAVHAYLTECLAFAAELGVTGVPLRPERLTVERASRVTTWQTGERVHVIRDRRDVFALGDRAGAVWRSLVLGRPLPDVRDAARATGVADCGPLLAAFLRYGLIRLAWKGAGTVTPALPLAAPPGPVTPPPHSAAPLLSVHGAAVSGPDGVDLVPLPAERFSAATMALVWSNVVVENAREDLRGALQRGQWQVAELTARRAVHAALRGLFSAYGVNPLPADSDLVRRLPLLPPAARALHGRADRLLGRTVSAPEEGDRLSAELGDFVGLVRDTAGADAFPSSFDSADTWRATLELGYDWLRIGTYLDAALPLEEARDLVASNGVQPHQAA
;
A
#
# COMPACT_ATOMS: atom_id res chain seq x y z
N MET A 1 -21.71 36.66 12.98
CA MET A 1 -20.76 36.74 11.85
C MET A 1 -19.64 37.70 12.26
N ILE A 2 -18.38 37.37 11.97
CA ILE A 2 -17.22 38.15 12.43
C ILE A 2 -16.91 39.40 11.59
N LEU A 3 -17.49 39.48 10.38
CA LEU A 3 -17.42 40.62 9.48
C LEU A 3 -18.83 41.13 9.23
N THR A 4 -18.97 42.44 9.02
CA THR A 4 -20.24 43.02 8.57
C THR A 4 -20.46 42.72 7.10
N GLU A 5 -21.73 42.77 6.67
CA GLU A 5 -22.08 42.61 5.25
C GLU A 5 -21.39 43.67 4.37
N GLU A 6 -21.28 44.91 4.86
CA GLU A 6 -20.55 45.99 4.19
C GLU A 6 -19.05 45.66 3.98
N GLN A 7 -18.40 45.07 5.00
CA GLN A 7 -17.01 44.62 4.88
C GLN A 7 -16.86 43.48 3.87
N LEU A 8 -17.79 42.52 3.88
CA LEU A 8 -17.80 41.42 2.92
C LEU A 8 -18.03 41.93 1.50
N GLN A 9 -18.92 42.89 1.33
CA GLN A 9 -19.23 43.52 0.05
C GLN A 9 -18.02 44.31 -0.49
N GLY A 10 -17.32 45.07 0.35
CA GLY A 10 -16.10 45.76 -0.03
C GLY A 10 -14.95 44.83 -0.45
N LEU A 11 -14.76 43.72 0.29
CA LEU A 11 -13.79 42.69 -0.07
C LEU A 11 -14.16 42.00 -1.39
N LEU A 12 -15.43 41.72 -1.60
CA LEU A 12 -15.94 41.15 -2.85
C LEU A 12 -15.68 42.09 -4.03
N ASP A 13 -16.04 43.36 -3.91
CA ASP A 13 -15.85 44.35 -4.97
C ASP A 13 -14.39 44.54 -5.35
N THR A 14 -13.51 44.64 -4.34
CA THR A 14 -12.07 44.75 -4.57
C THR A 14 -11.51 43.49 -5.24
N SER A 15 -12.00 42.32 -4.85
CA SER A 15 -11.57 41.04 -5.44
C SER A 15 -12.05 40.89 -6.88
N LEU A 16 -13.32 41.22 -7.18
CA LEU A 16 -13.88 41.16 -8.54
C LEU A 16 -13.20 42.14 -9.50
N ALA A 17 -12.75 43.30 -9.01
CA ALA A 17 -11.99 44.26 -9.82
C ALA A 17 -10.63 43.71 -10.32
N THR A 18 -10.09 42.67 -9.67
CA THR A 18 -8.85 41.99 -10.09
C THR A 18 -9.08 40.83 -11.06
N LEU A 19 -10.33 40.38 -11.21
CA LEU A 19 -10.69 39.32 -12.14
C LEU A 19 -11.08 39.92 -13.51
N PRO A 20 -10.95 39.16 -14.61
CA PRO A 20 -11.43 39.60 -15.90
C PRO A 20 -12.92 40.00 -15.82
N PRO A 21 -13.33 41.09 -16.49
CA PRO A 21 -14.73 41.51 -16.49
C PRO A 21 -15.59 40.36 -17.02
N GLY A 22 -16.63 40.02 -16.26
CA GLY A 22 -17.46 38.84 -16.48
C GLY A 22 -18.96 39.14 -16.43
N PRO A 23 -19.80 38.12 -16.64
CA PRO A 23 -21.25 38.22 -16.55
C PRO A 23 -21.72 38.65 -15.16
N ASP A 24 -22.98 39.05 -15.05
CA ASP A 24 -23.61 39.38 -13.77
C ASP A 24 -23.77 38.11 -12.91
N TRP A 25 -22.86 37.93 -11.95
CA TRP A 25 -22.78 36.75 -11.09
C TRP A 25 -23.73 36.86 -9.89
N ALA A 26 -24.44 35.78 -9.58
CA ALA A 26 -24.87 35.59 -8.20
C ALA A 26 -23.64 35.21 -7.35
N VAL A 27 -23.57 35.72 -6.13
CA VAL A 27 -22.39 35.54 -5.27
C VAL A 27 -22.85 35.11 -3.88
N VAL A 28 -22.20 34.07 -3.36
CA VAL A 28 -22.38 33.63 -1.98
C VAL A 28 -21.04 33.59 -1.25
N LEU A 29 -21.08 33.84 0.05
CA LEU A 29 -20.01 33.53 0.99
C LEU A 29 -20.19 32.08 1.47
N GLU A 30 -19.13 31.29 1.41
CA GLU A 30 -19.10 29.91 1.89
C GLU A 30 -18.19 29.75 3.13
N GLY A 31 -18.10 28.52 3.63
CA GLY A 31 -17.09 28.13 4.62
C GLY A 31 -17.42 28.59 6.03
N SER A 32 -16.40 28.58 6.90
CA SER A 32 -16.61 28.78 8.34
C SER A 32 -17.17 30.15 8.70
N ILE A 33 -16.92 31.20 7.92
CA ILE A 33 -17.48 32.54 8.20
C ILE A 33 -18.99 32.55 7.93
N ALA A 34 -19.43 31.97 6.80
CA ALA A 34 -20.85 31.84 6.46
C ALA A 34 -21.59 31.01 7.53
N GLU A 35 -20.95 29.95 8.01
CA GLU A 35 -21.45 29.07 9.07
C GLU A 35 -21.42 29.69 10.47
N GLY A 36 -20.85 30.88 10.64
CA GLY A 36 -20.76 31.56 11.93
C GLY A 36 -19.64 31.07 12.87
N PHE A 37 -18.76 30.20 12.40
CA PHE A 37 -17.60 29.68 13.15
C PHE A 37 -16.30 30.43 12.92
N GLY A 38 -16.23 31.24 11.86
CA GLY A 38 -15.02 31.95 11.47
C GLY A 38 -14.39 32.75 12.61
N ASN A 39 -13.07 32.91 12.54
CA ASN A 39 -12.26 33.72 13.43
C ASN A 39 -11.49 34.78 12.60
N PRO A 40 -10.79 35.75 13.24
CA PRO A 40 -10.14 36.84 12.50
C PRO A 40 -9.14 36.40 11.42
N SER A 41 -8.53 35.21 11.55
CA SER A 41 -7.58 34.65 10.59
C SER A 41 -8.22 33.70 9.57
N SER A 42 -9.55 33.54 9.58
CA SER A 42 -10.26 32.72 8.60
C SER A 42 -10.21 33.35 7.21
N ASP A 43 -10.06 32.48 6.21
CA ASP A 43 -10.11 32.87 4.80
C ASP A 43 -11.52 33.32 4.40
N ILE A 44 -11.58 34.15 3.37
CA ILE A 44 -12.85 34.56 2.75
C ILE A 44 -13.10 33.67 1.53
N ASP A 45 -14.12 32.83 1.59
CA ASP A 45 -14.49 31.92 0.51
C ASP A 45 -15.70 32.48 -0.25
N PHE A 46 -15.52 33.00 -1.47
CA PHE A 46 -16.62 33.36 -2.34
C PHE A 46 -16.88 32.27 -3.39
N LEU A 47 -18.15 32.01 -3.67
CA LEU A 47 -18.61 31.24 -4.83
C LEU A 47 -19.42 32.16 -5.75
N LEU A 48 -18.95 32.28 -6.99
CA LEU A 48 -19.61 32.97 -8.10
C LEU A 48 -20.43 31.96 -8.89
N ILE A 49 -21.69 32.27 -9.14
CA ILE A 49 -22.65 31.36 -9.77
C ILE A 49 -23.08 31.92 -11.13
N GLY A 50 -22.69 31.21 -12.19
CA GLY A 50 -23.00 31.54 -13.57
C GLY A 50 -24.39 31.04 -13.93
N ARG A 51 -25.18 31.89 -14.60
CA ARG A 51 -26.47 31.49 -15.18
C ARG A 51 -26.30 30.68 -16.47
N ASP A 52 -25.12 30.70 -17.07
CA ASP A 52 -24.82 29.91 -18.25
C ASP A 52 -24.77 28.42 -17.90
N GLU A 53 -25.21 27.57 -18.83
CA GLU A 53 -25.17 26.12 -18.67
C GLU A 53 -23.76 25.54 -18.95
N ALA A 54 -22.81 26.39 -19.34
CA ALA A 54 -21.44 25.99 -19.63
C ALA A 54 -20.72 25.47 -18.36
N ASP A 55 -19.75 24.57 -18.56
CA ASP A 55 -18.87 24.17 -17.47
C ASP A 55 -17.90 25.30 -17.13
N LEU A 56 -17.92 25.74 -15.87
CA LEU A 56 -16.96 26.68 -15.34
C LEU A 56 -15.78 25.95 -14.66
N PRO A 57 -14.59 26.57 -14.61
CA PRO A 57 -13.42 25.98 -13.97
C PRO A 57 -13.67 25.64 -12.51
N THR A 58 -13.17 24.47 -12.08
CA THR A 58 -13.33 24.00 -10.71
C THR A 58 -12.25 24.50 -9.76
N MET A 59 -11.06 24.82 -10.29
CA MET A 59 -9.92 25.36 -9.55
C MET A 59 -10.22 26.79 -9.07
N PRO A 60 -10.04 27.09 -7.77
CA PRO A 60 -10.22 28.42 -7.23
C PRO A 60 -9.16 29.42 -7.72
N SER A 61 -9.54 30.69 -7.79
CA SER A 61 -8.60 31.82 -7.81
C SER A 61 -8.27 32.24 -6.39
N LEU A 62 -6.98 32.45 -6.10
CA LEU A 62 -6.50 32.89 -4.79
C LEU A 62 -5.98 34.33 -4.89
N LEU A 63 -6.55 35.20 -4.07
CA LEU A 63 -6.22 36.62 -4.01
C LEU A 63 -5.82 36.99 -2.57
N PHE A 64 -5.03 38.07 -2.46
CA PHE A 64 -4.70 38.68 -1.17
C PHE A 64 -5.23 40.11 -1.19
N VAL A 65 -6.31 40.35 -0.45
CA VAL A 65 -7.04 41.62 -0.43
C VAL A 65 -7.14 42.10 1.01
N ASP A 66 -6.72 43.34 1.26
CA ASP A 66 -6.74 43.97 2.58
C ASP A 66 -6.13 43.10 3.70
N GLY A 67 -5.01 42.43 3.37
CA GLY A 67 -4.29 41.56 4.31
C GLY A 67 -4.97 40.21 4.58
N ARG A 68 -6.02 39.86 3.82
CA ARG A 68 -6.74 38.58 3.92
C ARG A 68 -6.54 37.74 2.67
N ARG A 69 -6.54 36.42 2.85
CA ARG A 69 -6.64 35.46 1.75
C ARG A 69 -8.10 35.34 1.34
N VAL A 70 -8.39 35.63 0.07
CA VAL A 70 -9.71 35.52 -0.55
C VAL A 70 -9.64 34.43 -1.61
N GLU A 71 -10.49 33.42 -1.49
CA GLU A 71 -10.62 32.33 -2.44
C GLU A 71 -11.92 32.51 -3.24
N ILE A 72 -11.81 32.61 -4.56
CA ILE A 72 -12.95 32.74 -5.48
C ILE A 72 -13.11 31.44 -6.26
N ARG A 73 -14.25 30.79 -6.09
CA ARG A 73 -14.69 29.63 -6.87
C ARG A 73 -15.79 30.04 -7.84
N THR A 74 -15.91 29.32 -8.95
CA THR A 74 -16.95 29.56 -9.96
C THR A 74 -17.71 28.28 -10.26
N ARG A 75 -19.05 28.31 -10.31
CA ARG A 75 -19.87 27.17 -10.73
C ARG A 75 -21.05 27.65 -11.56
N SER A 76 -21.49 26.88 -12.54
CA SER A 76 -22.77 27.14 -13.18
C SER A 76 -23.94 26.57 -12.39
N VAL A 77 -25.14 27.09 -12.63
CA VAL A 77 -26.39 26.53 -12.10
C VAL A 77 -26.49 25.04 -12.40
N ARG A 78 -26.18 24.63 -13.64
CA ARG A 78 -26.16 23.22 -14.04
C ARG A 78 -25.23 22.38 -13.19
N GLN A 79 -23.99 22.83 -12.98
CA GLN A 79 -23.01 22.09 -12.18
C GLN A 79 -23.47 21.90 -10.73
N LEU A 80 -24.17 22.88 -10.14
CA LEU A 80 -24.74 22.75 -8.80
C LEU A 80 -25.91 21.76 -8.79
N ALA A 81 -26.80 21.82 -9.79
CA ALA A 81 -27.89 20.87 -9.95
C ALA A 81 -27.37 19.43 -10.14
N ASP A 82 -26.37 19.24 -11.00
CA ASP A 82 -25.72 17.94 -11.25
C ASP A 82 -25.07 17.40 -9.97
N GLN A 83 -24.47 18.26 -9.14
CA GLN A 83 -23.91 17.85 -7.85
C GLN A 83 -24.99 17.37 -6.87
N PHE A 84 -26.12 18.08 -6.77
CA PHE A 84 -27.24 17.64 -5.95
C PHE A 84 -27.87 16.34 -6.45
N ALA A 85 -28.05 16.19 -7.77
CA ALA A 85 -28.53 14.96 -8.36
C ALA A 85 -27.58 13.78 -8.09
N ALA A 86 -26.27 13.98 -8.25
CA ALA A 86 -25.26 12.96 -7.96
C ALA A 86 -25.24 12.60 -6.46
N LEU A 87 -25.44 13.57 -5.58
CA LEU A 87 -25.54 13.35 -4.13
C LEU A 87 -26.74 12.46 -3.78
N GLU A 88 -27.92 12.75 -4.34
CA GLU A 88 -29.13 11.94 -4.15
C GLU A 88 -28.97 10.51 -4.67
N VAL A 89 -28.39 10.34 -5.86
CA VAL A 89 -28.08 9.01 -6.41
C VAL A 89 -27.10 8.25 -5.49
N GLY A 90 -26.11 8.95 -4.93
CA GLY A 90 -25.13 8.39 -4.01
C GLY A 90 -25.66 8.08 -2.61
N ALA A 91 -26.75 8.72 -2.17
CA ALA A 91 -27.31 8.59 -0.82
C ALA A 91 -27.65 7.16 -0.43
N GLY A 92 -28.11 6.34 -1.39
CA GLY A 92 -28.41 4.92 -1.16
C GLY A 92 -27.18 4.05 -0.90
N ARG A 93 -25.97 4.57 -1.11
CA ARG A 93 -24.69 3.87 -0.90
C ARG A 93 -23.68 4.80 -0.21
N PRO A 94 -23.88 5.12 1.09
CA PRO A 94 -23.06 6.11 1.78
C PRO A 94 -21.55 5.86 1.72
N GLY A 95 -21.12 4.58 1.74
CA GLY A 95 -19.70 4.22 1.63
C GLY A 95 -19.05 4.48 0.26
N ARG A 96 -19.83 4.74 -0.79
CA ARG A 96 -19.35 5.14 -2.13
C ARG A 96 -19.54 6.62 -2.42
N LEU A 97 -20.19 7.36 -1.52
CA LEU A 97 -20.44 8.77 -1.70
C LEU A 97 -19.15 9.56 -1.46
N SER A 98 -18.77 10.37 -2.45
CA SER A 98 -17.59 11.22 -2.39
C SER A 98 -17.73 12.26 -1.28
N GLU A 99 -16.72 12.33 -0.43
CA GLU A 99 -16.59 13.36 0.61
C GLU A 99 -16.59 14.77 0.03
N ASP A 100 -15.85 14.95 -1.07
CA ASP A 100 -15.72 16.22 -1.77
C ASP A 100 -17.04 16.68 -2.41
N LEU A 101 -17.85 15.73 -2.92
CA LEU A 101 -19.22 16.02 -3.36
C LEU A 101 -20.10 16.46 -2.19
N LEU A 102 -20.07 15.72 -1.08
CA LEU A 102 -20.84 16.05 0.12
C LEU A 102 -20.44 17.45 0.65
N ASN A 103 -19.15 17.75 0.68
CA ASN A 103 -18.61 19.03 1.13
C ASN A 103 -19.04 20.21 0.27
N ARG A 104 -18.99 20.07 -1.07
CA ARG A 104 -19.49 21.11 -1.97
C ARG A 104 -20.97 21.40 -1.77
N CYS A 105 -21.79 20.35 -1.72
CA CYS A 105 -23.23 20.51 -1.49
C CYS A 105 -23.51 21.16 -0.12
N GLN A 106 -22.80 20.75 0.92
CA GLN A 106 -22.90 21.33 2.25
C GLN A 106 -22.57 22.83 2.25
N ARG A 107 -21.39 23.19 1.71
CA ARG A 107 -20.91 24.57 1.69
C ARG A 107 -21.86 25.49 0.94
N PHE A 108 -22.39 25.03 -0.20
CA PHE A 108 -23.35 25.81 -0.95
C PHE A 108 -24.69 25.95 -0.20
N LEU A 109 -25.24 24.88 0.39
CA LEU A 109 -26.47 24.97 1.18
C LEU A 109 -26.33 25.89 2.41
N GLY A 110 -25.20 25.79 3.13
CA GLY A 110 -24.87 26.63 4.30
C GLY A 110 -24.34 28.02 3.97
N SER A 111 -24.24 28.38 2.68
CA SER A 111 -23.69 29.67 2.25
C SER A 111 -24.58 30.87 2.60
N HIS A 112 -23.99 32.06 2.64
CA HIS A 112 -24.70 33.32 2.83
C HIS A 112 -24.71 34.13 1.52
N PRO A 113 -25.88 34.42 0.92
CA PRO A 113 -25.96 35.18 -0.32
C PRO A 113 -25.54 36.64 -0.10
N LEU A 114 -24.76 37.17 -1.05
CA LEU A 114 -24.36 38.58 -1.11
C LEU A 114 -24.93 39.27 -2.37
N ARG A 115 -25.04 38.53 -3.49
CA ARG A 115 -25.61 39.02 -4.75
C ARG A 115 -26.48 37.95 -5.41
N GLY A 116 -27.49 38.38 -6.15
CA GLY A 116 -28.33 37.47 -6.93
C GLY A 116 -29.18 36.52 -6.07
N HIS A 117 -29.67 36.99 -4.92
CA HIS A 117 -30.45 36.23 -3.92
C HIS A 117 -31.49 35.28 -4.51
N ALA A 118 -32.34 35.76 -5.44
CA ALA A 118 -33.38 34.93 -6.05
C ALA A 118 -32.83 33.69 -6.78
N LEU A 119 -31.69 33.81 -7.47
CA LEU A 119 -31.04 32.68 -8.13
C LEU A 119 -30.43 31.73 -7.09
N VAL A 120 -29.80 32.27 -6.04
CA VAL A 120 -29.23 31.44 -4.96
C VAL A 120 -30.32 30.62 -4.28
N ASP A 121 -31.46 31.24 -3.96
CA ASP A 121 -32.59 30.59 -3.31
C ASP A 121 -33.23 29.53 -4.23
N GLU A 122 -33.36 29.82 -5.53
CA GLU A 122 -33.82 28.85 -6.53
C GLU A 122 -32.93 27.60 -6.56
N VAL A 123 -31.60 27.77 -6.66
CA VAL A 123 -30.67 26.65 -6.73
C VAL A 123 -30.61 25.89 -5.40
N LYS A 124 -30.60 26.58 -4.25
CA LYS A 124 -30.69 25.92 -2.93
C LYS A 124 -31.99 25.11 -2.80
N GLY A 125 -33.09 25.59 -3.38
CA GLY A 125 -34.38 24.91 -3.41
C GLY A 125 -34.38 23.55 -4.13
N LEU A 126 -33.36 23.24 -4.94
CA LEU A 126 -33.22 21.95 -5.61
C LEU A 126 -32.96 20.79 -4.64
N LEU A 127 -32.41 21.06 -3.45
CA LEU A 127 -32.18 20.06 -2.42
C LEU A 127 -32.64 20.58 -1.05
N ARG A 128 -33.65 19.90 -0.49
CA ARG A 128 -34.15 20.25 0.84
C ARG A 128 -33.09 20.05 1.92
N VAL A 129 -33.02 20.98 2.86
CA VAL A 129 -32.05 20.95 3.96
C VAL A 129 -32.19 19.69 4.82
N GLU A 130 -33.41 19.26 5.13
CA GLU A 130 -33.65 18.04 5.93
C GLU A 130 -33.13 16.80 5.20
N ARG A 131 -33.27 16.79 3.87
CA ARG A 131 -32.78 15.70 3.05
C ARG A 131 -31.25 15.65 3.03
N PHE A 132 -30.58 16.80 2.95
CA PHE A 132 -29.13 16.87 3.10
C PHE A 132 -28.67 16.37 4.49
N GLN A 133 -29.37 16.75 5.56
CA GLN A 133 -29.10 16.29 6.93
C GLN A 133 -29.13 14.75 7.04
N GLU A 134 -30.15 14.11 6.47
CA GLU A 134 -30.25 12.64 6.41
C GLU A 134 -29.05 12.01 5.68
N ILE A 135 -28.67 12.55 4.52
CA ILE A 135 -27.56 12.04 3.72
C ILE A 135 -26.23 12.20 4.47
N ALA A 136 -25.97 13.38 5.03
CA ALA A 136 -24.77 13.67 5.81
C ALA A 136 -24.70 12.79 7.08
N GLY A 137 -25.82 12.64 7.79
CA GLY A 137 -25.91 11.75 8.95
C GLY A 137 -25.61 10.30 8.60
N ALA A 138 -26.24 9.76 7.54
CA ALA A 138 -26.00 8.39 7.08
C ALA A 138 -24.55 8.17 6.63
N TRP A 139 -23.94 9.17 5.99
CA TRP A 139 -22.54 9.15 5.57
C TRP A 139 -21.58 9.11 6.78
N TRP A 140 -21.77 9.99 7.75
CA TRP A 140 -20.97 9.97 8.99
C TRP A 140 -21.17 8.69 9.79
N ALA A 141 -22.40 8.19 9.94
CA ALA A 141 -22.70 6.93 10.61
C ALA A 141 -21.99 5.75 9.93
N HIS A 142 -21.93 5.75 8.59
CA HIS A 142 -21.19 4.73 7.85
C HIS A 142 -19.71 4.77 8.19
N ARG A 143 -19.08 5.94 8.12
CA ARG A 143 -17.64 6.07 8.45
C ARG A 143 -17.34 5.71 9.89
N ALA A 144 -18.17 6.15 10.84
CA ALA A 144 -18.05 5.80 12.25
C ALA A 144 -18.01 4.28 12.44
N ARG A 145 -18.93 3.54 11.81
CA ARG A 145 -18.91 2.07 11.83
C ARG A 145 -17.60 1.49 11.28
N GLN A 146 -17.08 2.02 10.17
CA GLN A 146 -15.85 1.48 9.58
C GLN A 146 -14.64 1.72 10.47
N SER A 147 -14.49 2.94 11.01
CA SER A 147 -13.42 3.30 11.92
C SER A 147 -13.46 2.47 13.21
N LEU A 148 -14.64 2.30 13.82
CA LEU A 148 -14.82 1.51 15.05
C LEU A 148 -14.57 0.02 14.82
N ARG A 149 -14.96 -0.53 13.66
CA ARG A 149 -14.64 -1.92 13.27
C ARG A 149 -13.14 -2.12 13.07
N HIS A 150 -12.46 -1.13 12.50
CA HIS A 150 -11.02 -1.20 12.31
C HIS A 150 -10.27 -1.06 13.64
N ALA A 151 -10.70 -0.14 14.51
CA ALA A 151 -10.18 -0.02 15.87
C ALA A 151 -10.30 -1.34 16.66
N MET A 152 -11.47 -2.00 16.58
CA MET A 152 -11.68 -3.32 17.18
C MET A 152 -10.77 -4.40 16.61
N ALA A 153 -10.43 -4.31 15.32
CA ALA A 153 -9.48 -5.22 14.71
C ALA A 153 -8.06 -4.99 15.25
N LEU A 154 -7.63 -3.74 15.36
CA LEU A 154 -6.32 -3.37 15.90
C LEU A 154 -6.19 -3.73 17.39
N ASP A 155 -7.22 -3.48 18.19
CA ASP A 155 -7.32 -3.95 19.58
C ASP A 155 -7.18 -5.47 19.66
N CYS A 156 -7.87 -6.21 18.79
CA CYS A 156 -7.73 -7.66 18.69
C CYS A 156 -6.31 -8.10 18.25
N LEU A 157 -5.57 -7.27 17.51
CA LEU A 157 -4.22 -7.56 17.04
C LEU A 157 -3.13 -7.01 17.97
N ASP A 158 -3.50 -6.58 19.18
CA ASP A 158 -2.60 -6.05 20.20
C ASP A 158 -1.93 -4.71 19.78
N GLU A 159 -2.46 -4.01 18.76
CA GLU A 159 -2.02 -2.70 18.25
C GLU A 159 -2.70 -1.54 18.99
N SER A 160 -2.46 -1.46 20.30
CA SER A 160 -3.23 -0.62 21.23
C SER A 160 -3.20 0.88 20.89
N ALA A 161 -2.02 1.43 20.56
CA ALA A 161 -1.88 2.85 20.26
C ALA A 161 -2.65 3.24 18.98
N GLU A 162 -2.48 2.46 17.91
CA GLU A 162 -3.21 2.70 16.64
C GLU A 162 -4.71 2.47 16.82
N ALA A 163 -5.12 1.47 17.61
CA ALA A 163 -6.52 1.23 17.93
C ALA A 163 -7.16 2.45 18.61
N ALA A 164 -6.51 3.06 19.61
CA ALA A 164 -7.01 4.23 20.32
C ALA A 164 -7.26 5.43 19.38
N ASP A 165 -6.35 5.69 18.45
CA ASP A 165 -6.50 6.76 17.44
C ASP A 165 -7.72 6.51 16.53
N TRP A 166 -7.94 5.25 16.14
CA TRP A 166 -9.12 4.87 15.34
C TRP A 166 -10.43 4.89 16.14
N VAL A 167 -10.41 4.58 17.44
CA VAL A 167 -11.57 4.78 18.33
C VAL A 167 -11.93 6.25 18.35
N ARG A 168 -10.94 7.13 18.56
CA ARG A 168 -11.14 8.59 18.59
C ARG A 168 -11.73 9.11 17.27
N ALA A 169 -11.19 8.65 16.13
CA ALA A 169 -11.73 8.97 14.81
C ALA A 169 -13.19 8.50 14.65
N GLY A 170 -13.50 7.28 15.07
CA GLY A 170 -14.85 6.73 15.06
C GLY A 170 -15.83 7.50 15.95
N LEU A 171 -15.38 7.95 17.12
CA LEU A 171 -16.14 8.78 18.06
C LEU A 171 -16.51 10.13 17.44
N VAL A 172 -15.54 10.84 16.86
CA VAL A 172 -15.80 12.09 16.13
C VAL A 172 -16.88 11.85 15.07
N GLN A 173 -16.73 10.81 14.25
CA GLN A 173 -17.68 10.49 13.18
C GLN A 173 -19.09 10.16 13.71
N ALA A 174 -19.19 9.46 14.85
CA ALA A 174 -20.47 9.16 15.47
C ALA A 174 -21.18 10.43 15.97
N VAL A 175 -20.44 11.33 16.61
CA VAL A 175 -20.98 12.62 17.06
C VAL A 175 -21.37 13.50 15.88
N LYS A 176 -20.59 13.52 14.81
CA LYS A 176 -20.92 14.23 13.56
C LYS A 176 -22.19 13.70 12.91
N SER A 177 -22.40 12.38 12.92
CA SER A 177 -23.65 11.77 12.46
C SER A 177 -24.85 12.26 13.25
N TRP A 178 -24.74 12.28 14.57
CA TRP A 178 -25.80 12.76 15.45
C TRP A 178 -26.07 14.26 15.26
N ALA A 179 -25.00 15.05 15.16
CA ALA A 179 -25.09 16.50 14.97
C ALA A 179 -25.78 16.86 13.64
N ALA A 180 -25.47 16.13 12.56
CA ALA A 180 -26.16 16.29 11.27
C ALA A 180 -27.68 16.09 11.39
N GLY A 181 -28.13 15.10 12.18
CA GLY A 181 -29.55 14.88 12.48
C GLY A 181 -30.21 15.97 13.34
N ARG A 182 -29.44 16.95 13.83
CA ARG A 182 -29.90 18.16 14.53
C ARG A 182 -29.73 19.43 13.71
N GLY A 183 -29.36 19.31 12.44
CA GLY A 183 -29.11 20.44 11.55
C GLY A 183 -27.66 20.91 11.49
N GLU A 184 -26.78 20.37 12.33
CA GLU A 184 -25.34 20.68 12.30
C GLU A 184 -24.63 19.85 11.23
N THR A 185 -24.67 20.35 10.00
CA THR A 185 -24.17 19.59 8.83
C THR A 185 -22.79 20.01 8.34
N TYR A 186 -22.23 21.11 8.86
CA TYR A 186 -20.90 21.59 8.48
C TYR A 186 -19.85 20.51 8.70
N LEU A 187 -19.21 19.99 7.65
CA LEU A 187 -18.45 18.73 7.75
C LEU A 187 -17.19 18.83 8.60
N GLU A 188 -16.55 19.99 8.63
CA GLU A 188 -15.22 20.19 9.21
C GLU A 188 -15.16 19.85 10.72
N PRO A 189 -14.38 18.83 11.13
CA PRO A 189 -14.31 18.36 12.53
C PRO A 189 -13.70 19.37 13.50
N LYS A 190 -12.82 20.27 13.05
CA LYS A 190 -12.17 21.24 13.95
C LYS A 190 -13.15 22.20 14.64
N TRP A 191 -14.36 22.34 14.08
CA TRP A 191 -15.43 23.17 14.62
C TRP A 191 -16.45 22.38 15.46
N LEU A 192 -16.17 21.11 15.75
CA LEU A 192 -17.09 20.24 16.47
C LEU A 192 -17.49 20.81 17.84
N SER A 193 -16.59 21.51 18.56
CA SER A 193 -16.92 22.18 19.83
C SER A 193 -18.10 23.14 19.66
N LEU A 194 -18.00 24.07 18.71
CA LEU A 194 -19.01 25.09 18.45
C LEU A 194 -20.30 24.49 17.87
N GLN A 195 -20.19 23.44 17.04
CA GLN A 195 -21.35 22.69 16.55
C GLN A 195 -22.13 22.03 17.69
N LEU A 196 -21.44 21.44 18.66
CA LEU A 196 -22.07 20.81 19.82
C LEU A 196 -22.74 21.82 20.75
N GLU A 197 -22.13 22.99 20.92
CA GLU A 197 -22.75 24.10 21.66
C GLU A 197 -24.03 24.57 20.97
N ARG A 198 -23.98 24.78 19.65
CA ARG A 198 -25.14 25.23 18.85
C ARG A 198 -26.25 24.19 18.77
N ALA A 199 -25.91 22.89 18.79
CA ALA A 199 -26.87 21.80 18.87
C ALA A 199 -27.64 21.74 20.21
N GLY A 200 -27.21 22.49 21.24
CA GLY A 200 -27.97 22.70 22.47
C GLY A 200 -28.11 21.48 23.38
N ARG A 201 -27.12 20.57 23.37
CA ARG A 201 -27.13 19.34 24.19
C ARG A 201 -25.86 19.17 25.02
N PRO A 202 -25.80 19.79 26.21
CA PRO A 202 -24.66 19.71 27.11
C PRO A 202 -24.28 18.28 27.48
N ASP A 203 -25.26 17.39 27.64
CA ASP A 203 -25.03 15.99 27.99
C ASP A 203 -24.20 15.23 26.94
N VAL A 204 -24.50 15.43 25.65
CA VAL A 204 -23.74 14.83 24.53
C VAL A 204 -22.37 15.47 24.42
N ARG A 205 -22.30 16.81 24.54
CA ARG A 205 -21.04 17.56 24.48
C ARG A 205 -20.08 17.13 25.58
N ASP A 206 -20.54 17.11 26.82
CA ASP A 206 -19.71 16.81 27.99
C ASP A 206 -19.27 15.35 27.97
N ARG A 207 -20.15 14.43 27.55
CA ARG A 207 -19.80 13.02 27.37
C ARG A 207 -18.76 12.81 26.27
N TYR A 208 -18.89 13.49 25.13
CA TYR A 208 -17.88 13.45 24.06
C TYR A 208 -16.51 13.91 24.57
N TRP A 209 -16.43 15.06 25.24
CA TRP A 209 -15.14 15.57 25.75
C TRP A 209 -14.53 14.71 26.84
N ALA A 210 -15.35 14.10 27.70
CA ALA A 210 -14.87 13.13 28.69
C ALA A 210 -14.20 11.93 28.00
N LEU A 211 -14.81 11.41 26.92
CA LEU A 211 -14.25 10.31 26.14
C LEU A 211 -13.03 10.74 25.31
N ASP A 212 -13.03 11.92 24.71
CA ASP A 212 -11.87 12.44 23.96
C ASP A 212 -10.65 12.62 24.88
N ALA A 213 -10.86 13.13 26.10
CA ALA A 213 -9.80 13.24 27.10
C ALA A 213 -9.28 11.87 27.57
N ALA A 214 -10.15 10.86 27.67
CA ALA A 214 -9.77 9.50 28.05
C ALA A 214 -8.90 8.81 26.98
N ALA A 215 -8.95 9.24 25.72
CA ALA A 215 -8.14 8.67 24.64
C ALA A 215 -6.63 8.74 24.95
N GLY A 216 -6.16 9.87 25.49
CA GLY A 216 -4.75 10.05 25.86
C GLY A 216 -4.31 9.14 27.01
N ALA A 217 -5.19 8.88 27.98
CA ALA A 217 -4.91 7.97 29.08
C ALA A 217 -4.92 6.49 28.66
N ALA A 218 -5.62 6.16 27.57
CA ALA A 218 -5.66 4.81 27.02
C ALA A 218 -4.42 4.46 26.18
N GLN A 219 -3.60 5.45 25.76
CA GLN A 219 -2.43 5.19 24.92
C GLN A 219 -1.38 4.35 25.66
N GLY A 220 -1.09 3.16 25.14
CA GLY A 220 0.02 2.31 25.60
C GLY A 220 -0.37 1.12 26.49
N GLU A 221 -1.63 1.02 26.94
CA GLU A 221 -2.11 -0.10 27.76
C GLU A 221 -3.35 -0.76 27.12
N GLY A 222 -3.21 -2.02 26.67
CA GLY A 222 -4.28 -2.71 25.92
C GLY A 222 -5.61 -2.83 26.68
N ALA A 223 -5.57 -3.06 28.00
CA ALA A 223 -6.79 -3.10 28.80
C ALA A 223 -7.53 -1.75 28.85
N ALA A 224 -6.78 -0.64 28.89
CA ALA A 224 -7.34 0.71 28.87
C ALA A 224 -7.95 1.03 27.50
N VAL A 225 -7.30 0.62 26.40
CA VAL A 225 -7.84 0.76 25.03
C VAL A 225 -9.13 -0.04 24.86
N HIS A 226 -9.17 -1.28 25.34
CA HIS A 226 -10.36 -2.11 25.25
C HIS A 226 -11.56 -1.49 26.02
N ALA A 227 -11.31 -0.96 27.22
CA ALA A 227 -12.32 -0.24 27.99
C ALA A 227 -12.78 1.03 27.27
N TYR A 228 -11.85 1.82 26.73
CA TYR A 228 -12.13 3.03 25.97
C TYR A 228 -12.98 2.75 24.71
N LEU A 229 -12.63 1.71 23.95
CA LEU A 229 -13.41 1.23 22.81
C LEU A 229 -14.83 0.85 23.25
N THR A 230 -14.97 0.11 24.34
CA THR A 230 -16.27 -0.33 24.87
C THR A 230 -17.18 0.87 25.19
N GLU A 231 -16.65 1.86 25.91
CA GLU A 231 -17.38 3.08 26.28
C GLU A 231 -17.76 3.91 25.04
N CYS A 232 -16.86 4.02 24.06
CA CYS A 232 -17.14 4.72 22.81
C CYS A 232 -18.18 4.01 21.94
N LEU A 233 -18.17 2.67 21.90
CA LEU A 233 -19.19 1.89 21.19
C LEU A 233 -20.57 2.05 21.82
N ALA A 234 -20.65 2.05 23.15
CA ALA A 234 -21.89 2.31 23.88
C ALA A 234 -22.44 3.71 23.55
N PHE A 235 -21.59 4.74 23.65
CA PHE A 235 -22.00 6.10 23.33
C PHE A 235 -22.37 6.29 21.85
N ALA A 236 -21.63 5.68 20.91
CA ALA A 236 -21.99 5.70 19.50
C ALA A 236 -23.38 5.08 19.24
N ALA A 237 -23.74 4.02 19.96
CA ALA A 237 -25.06 3.42 19.88
C ALA A 237 -26.16 4.34 20.43
N GLU A 238 -25.92 5.03 21.54
CA GLU A 238 -26.83 6.06 22.09
C GLU A 238 -27.08 7.21 21.09
N LEU A 239 -26.05 7.55 20.31
CA LEU A 239 -26.11 8.56 19.24
C LEU A 239 -26.78 8.05 17.94
N GLY A 240 -27.19 6.78 17.89
CA GLY A 240 -27.87 6.16 16.75
C GLY A 240 -26.95 5.43 15.76
N VAL A 241 -25.64 5.36 16.01
CA VAL A 241 -24.70 4.56 15.21
C VAL A 241 -24.76 3.10 15.66
N THR A 242 -25.68 2.35 15.07
CA THR A 242 -25.86 0.91 15.34
C THR A 242 -25.05 0.03 14.38
N GLY A 243 -25.01 -1.29 14.63
CA GLY A 243 -24.40 -2.27 13.71
C GLY A 243 -22.89 -2.47 13.88
N VAL A 244 -22.33 -2.04 15.01
CA VAL A 244 -20.95 -2.27 15.44
C VAL A 244 -20.89 -2.68 16.93
N PRO A 245 -21.59 -3.74 17.36
CA PRO A 245 -21.41 -4.27 18.72
C PRO A 245 -19.97 -4.74 18.93
N LEU A 246 -19.47 -4.71 20.17
CA LEU A 246 -18.15 -5.25 20.55
C LEU A 246 -18.12 -6.78 20.35
N ARG A 247 -17.84 -7.20 19.12
CA ARG A 247 -17.89 -8.58 18.63
C ARG A 247 -16.81 -8.82 17.60
N PRO A 248 -15.54 -8.95 18.02
CA PRO A 248 -14.42 -9.16 17.11
C PRO A 248 -14.58 -10.43 16.25
N GLU A 249 -15.36 -11.41 16.68
CA GLU A 249 -15.70 -12.62 15.90
C GLU A 249 -16.51 -12.34 14.62
N ARG A 250 -17.05 -11.12 14.47
CA ARG A 250 -17.71 -10.68 13.23
C ARG A 250 -16.74 -10.10 12.21
N LEU A 251 -15.52 -9.75 12.61
CA LEU A 251 -14.46 -9.38 11.70
C LEU A 251 -13.89 -10.66 11.11
N THR A 252 -13.86 -10.74 9.79
CA THR A 252 -13.30 -11.87 9.04
C THR A 252 -12.12 -11.40 8.22
N VAL A 253 -11.07 -12.23 8.14
CA VAL A 253 -9.89 -11.95 7.31
C VAL A 253 -10.15 -12.45 5.90
N GLU A 254 -10.15 -11.58 4.91
CA GLU A 254 -10.41 -11.91 3.51
C GLU A 254 -9.18 -11.68 2.63
N ARG A 255 -9.17 -12.34 1.48
CA ARG A 255 -8.16 -12.11 0.43
C ARG A 255 -8.23 -10.68 -0.07
N ALA A 256 -7.12 -9.95 -0.02
CA ALA A 256 -7.00 -8.69 -0.74
C ALA A 256 -6.98 -8.94 -2.26
N SER A 257 -7.65 -8.07 -3.03
CA SER A 257 -7.67 -8.19 -4.49
C SER A 257 -6.26 -8.09 -5.05
N ARG A 258 -5.95 -8.88 -6.09
CA ARG A 258 -4.66 -8.83 -6.80
C ARG A 258 -3.43 -9.10 -5.92
N VAL A 259 -3.62 -9.76 -4.79
CA VAL A 259 -2.54 -10.31 -3.96
C VAL A 259 -2.39 -11.81 -4.23
N THR A 260 -1.16 -12.23 -4.50
CA THR A 260 -0.78 -13.64 -4.71
C THR A 260 0.41 -14.02 -3.84
N THR A 261 0.39 -15.24 -3.31
CA THR A 261 1.48 -15.82 -2.54
C THR A 261 2.28 -16.76 -3.43
N TRP A 262 3.60 -16.69 -3.29
CA TRP A 262 4.56 -17.56 -3.94
C TRP A 262 5.54 -18.06 -2.89
N GLN A 263 5.93 -19.32 -2.97
CA GLN A 263 6.91 -19.91 -2.07
C GLN A 263 8.04 -20.48 -2.93
N THR A 264 9.27 -20.16 -2.54
CA THR A 264 10.49 -20.64 -3.20
C THR A 264 11.39 -21.20 -2.12
N GLY A 265 11.47 -22.53 -2.04
CA GLY A 265 12.02 -23.19 -0.85
C GLY A 265 11.23 -22.79 0.41
N GLU A 266 11.91 -22.18 1.39
CA GLU A 266 11.29 -21.76 2.67
C GLU A 266 10.77 -20.31 2.67
N ARG A 267 11.26 -19.48 1.73
CA ARG A 267 10.92 -18.06 1.65
C ARG A 267 9.54 -17.88 1.03
N VAL A 268 8.74 -17.03 1.65
CA VAL A 268 7.44 -16.62 1.13
C VAL A 268 7.55 -15.24 0.50
N HIS A 269 7.03 -15.11 -0.70
CA HIS A 269 6.86 -13.85 -1.42
C HIS A 269 5.39 -13.55 -1.59
N VAL A 270 4.99 -12.32 -1.29
CA VAL A 270 3.63 -11.84 -1.51
C VAL A 270 3.69 -10.74 -2.56
N ILE A 271 3.00 -10.95 -3.67
CA ILE A 271 2.98 -10.00 -4.80
C ILE A 271 1.66 -9.26 -4.79
N ARG A 272 1.73 -7.93 -4.71
CA ARG A 272 0.58 -7.01 -4.76
C ARG A 272 0.55 -6.27 -6.10
N ASP A 273 -0.61 -6.28 -6.74
CA ASP A 273 -0.90 -5.57 -8.00
C ASP A 273 0.00 -5.92 -9.19
N ARG A 274 0.70 -7.06 -9.13
CA ARG A 274 1.76 -7.46 -10.09
C ARG A 274 2.93 -6.46 -10.14
N ARG A 275 3.08 -5.62 -9.12
CA ARG A 275 4.06 -4.55 -9.09
C ARG A 275 5.01 -4.67 -7.91
N ASP A 276 4.44 -4.78 -6.72
CA ASP A 276 5.19 -4.80 -5.47
C ASP A 276 5.41 -6.24 -5.02
N VAL A 277 6.65 -6.55 -4.64
CA VAL A 277 7.02 -7.87 -4.09
C VAL A 277 7.42 -7.67 -2.64
N PHE A 278 6.75 -8.36 -1.74
CA PHE A 278 7.10 -8.44 -0.34
C PHE A 278 7.76 -9.77 -0.05
N ALA A 279 8.93 -9.75 0.59
CA ALA A 279 9.61 -10.92 1.10
C ALA A 279 9.32 -11.06 2.59
N LEU A 280 8.87 -12.24 3.03
CA LEU A 280 8.55 -12.47 4.43
C LEU A 280 9.71 -13.19 5.13
N GLY A 281 10.13 -12.66 6.27
CA GLY A 281 11.00 -13.35 7.23
C GLY A 281 10.39 -14.67 7.71
N ASP A 282 11.16 -15.52 8.37
CA ASP A 282 10.73 -16.90 8.63
C ASP A 282 9.52 -16.98 9.58
N ARG A 283 9.45 -16.09 10.58
CA ARG A 283 8.31 -15.97 11.49
C ARG A 283 7.11 -15.31 10.81
N ALA A 284 7.34 -14.23 10.07
CA ALA A 284 6.31 -13.60 9.25
C ALA A 284 5.70 -14.59 8.23
N GLY A 285 6.53 -15.40 7.60
CA GLY A 285 6.12 -16.46 6.68
C GLY A 285 5.35 -17.59 7.38
N ALA A 286 5.72 -17.96 8.61
CA ALA A 286 4.96 -18.93 9.41
C ALA A 286 3.54 -18.42 9.72
N VAL A 287 3.42 -17.17 10.19
CA VAL A 287 2.12 -16.52 10.43
C VAL A 287 1.31 -16.39 9.14
N TRP A 288 1.95 -16.05 8.02
CA TRP A 288 1.29 -15.97 6.72
C TRP A 288 0.74 -17.34 6.27
N ARG A 289 1.50 -18.42 6.46
CA ARG A 289 1.07 -19.78 6.12
C ARG A 289 -0.07 -20.30 7.00
N SER A 290 -0.22 -19.79 8.23
CA SER A 290 -1.35 -20.14 9.09
C SER A 290 -2.65 -19.41 8.72
N LEU A 291 -2.61 -18.44 7.80
CA LEU A 291 -3.81 -17.68 7.40
C LEU A 291 -4.83 -18.57 6.68
N VAL A 292 -6.02 -18.68 7.26
CA VAL A 292 -7.19 -19.27 6.61
C VAL A 292 -8.20 -18.17 6.33
N LEU A 293 -8.33 -17.80 5.05
CA LEU A 293 -9.22 -16.72 4.62
C LEU A 293 -10.69 -17.08 4.85
N GLY A 294 -11.50 -16.07 5.16
CA GLY A 294 -12.91 -16.18 5.54
C GLY A 294 -13.15 -16.51 7.01
N ARG A 295 -12.09 -16.75 7.81
CA ARG A 295 -12.21 -17.02 9.25
C ARG A 295 -12.35 -15.73 10.07
N PRO A 296 -13.02 -15.79 11.23
CA PRO A 296 -13.00 -14.73 12.22
C PRO A 296 -11.57 -14.32 12.61
N LEU A 297 -11.36 -13.02 12.85
CA LEU A 297 -10.06 -12.48 13.21
C LEU A 297 -9.47 -13.09 14.51
N PRO A 298 -10.26 -13.33 15.58
CA PRO A 298 -9.77 -14.03 16.76
C PRO A 298 -9.23 -15.43 16.43
N ASP A 299 -9.96 -16.22 15.62
CA ASP A 299 -9.53 -17.57 15.20
C ASP A 299 -8.22 -17.52 14.39
N VAL A 300 -8.08 -16.51 13.52
CA VAL A 300 -6.85 -16.30 12.73
C VAL A 300 -5.67 -15.96 13.65
N ARG A 301 -5.89 -15.10 14.66
CA ARG A 301 -4.87 -14.76 15.65
C ARG A 301 -4.47 -15.98 16.48
N ASP A 302 -5.42 -16.80 16.91
CA ASP A 302 -5.15 -17.99 17.69
C ASP A 302 -4.37 -19.05 16.86
N ALA A 303 -4.72 -19.22 15.58
CA ALA A 303 -3.96 -20.04 14.65
C ALA A 303 -2.53 -19.50 14.43
N ALA A 304 -2.36 -18.18 14.35
CA ALA A 304 -1.05 -17.55 14.27
C ALA A 304 -0.23 -17.76 15.55
N ARG A 305 -0.83 -17.65 16.74
CA ARG A 305 -0.17 -17.96 18.03
C ARG A 305 0.28 -19.41 18.11
N ALA A 306 -0.50 -20.34 17.55
CA ALA A 306 -0.14 -21.76 17.51
C ALA A 306 1.12 -22.06 16.68
N THR A 307 1.62 -21.11 15.88
CA THR A 307 2.92 -21.22 15.20
C THR A 307 4.12 -21.00 16.12
N GLY A 308 3.90 -20.55 17.36
CA GLY A 308 4.96 -20.24 18.33
C GLY A 308 5.56 -18.84 18.20
N VAL A 309 5.04 -18.00 17.29
CA VAL A 309 5.47 -16.60 17.13
C VAL A 309 4.79 -15.71 18.16
N ALA A 310 5.57 -15.15 19.09
CA ALA A 310 5.07 -14.32 20.19
C ALA A 310 4.33 -13.07 19.67
N ASP A 311 4.93 -12.34 18.73
CA ASP A 311 4.42 -11.05 18.22
C ASP A 311 3.58 -11.21 16.93
N CYS A 312 2.74 -12.23 16.87
CA CYS A 312 1.93 -12.51 15.68
C CYS A 312 0.84 -11.45 15.40
N GLY A 313 0.35 -10.76 16.42
CA GLY A 313 -0.63 -9.66 16.29
C GLY A 313 -0.09 -8.51 15.42
N PRO A 314 1.06 -7.92 15.77
CA PRO A 314 1.73 -6.90 14.96
C PRO A 314 2.04 -7.33 13.52
N LEU A 315 2.39 -8.60 13.29
CA LEU A 315 2.60 -9.13 11.93
C LEU A 315 1.31 -9.14 11.11
N LEU A 316 0.20 -9.59 11.70
CA LEU A 316 -1.12 -9.55 11.05
C LEU A 316 -1.56 -8.11 10.78
N ALA A 317 -1.27 -7.19 11.69
CA ALA A 317 -1.54 -5.77 11.50
C ALA A 317 -0.70 -5.19 10.35
N ALA A 318 0.57 -5.58 10.23
CA ALA A 318 1.42 -5.19 9.10
C ALA A 318 0.85 -5.71 7.77
N PHE A 319 0.38 -6.95 7.71
CA PHE A 319 -0.29 -7.49 6.51
C PHE A 319 -1.53 -6.70 6.13
N LEU A 320 -2.33 -6.27 7.12
CA LEU A 320 -3.49 -5.41 6.89
C LEU A 320 -3.07 -4.02 6.39
N ARG A 321 -2.09 -3.40 7.05
CA ARG A 321 -1.58 -2.05 6.72
C ARG A 321 -0.99 -1.99 5.31
N TYR A 322 -0.27 -3.03 4.90
CA TYR A 322 0.28 -3.16 3.55
C TYR A 322 -0.73 -3.69 2.53
N GLY A 323 -1.98 -3.93 2.94
CA GLY A 323 -3.05 -4.40 2.05
C GLY A 323 -2.79 -5.78 1.45
N LEU A 324 -2.02 -6.62 2.14
CA LEU A 324 -1.78 -8.03 1.77
C LEU A 324 -2.99 -8.89 2.15
N ILE A 325 -3.69 -8.50 3.21
CA ILE A 325 -5.02 -9.01 3.60
C ILE A 325 -5.99 -7.85 3.74
N ARG A 326 -7.29 -8.15 3.80
CA ARG A 326 -8.32 -7.16 4.13
C ARG A 326 -9.28 -7.71 5.17
N LEU A 327 -10.02 -6.82 5.82
CA LEU A 327 -11.06 -7.19 6.78
C LEU A 327 -12.45 -7.03 6.16
N ALA A 328 -13.36 -7.91 6.54
CA ALA A 328 -14.77 -7.76 6.27
C ALA A 328 -15.60 -7.99 7.53
N TRP A 329 -16.66 -7.20 7.68
CA TRP A 329 -17.65 -7.40 8.71
C TRP A 329 -18.74 -8.35 8.20
N LYS A 330 -18.98 -9.45 8.93
CA LYS A 330 -20.02 -10.43 8.58
C LYS A 330 -21.36 -9.73 8.37
N GLY A 331 -21.92 -9.83 7.17
CA GLY A 331 -23.19 -9.23 6.77
C GLY A 331 -23.16 -7.73 6.44
N ALA A 332 -22.01 -7.05 6.47
CA ALA A 332 -21.89 -5.64 6.07
C ALA A 332 -20.75 -5.36 5.07
N GLY A 333 -20.00 -6.39 4.65
CA GLY A 333 -18.98 -6.29 3.62
C GLY A 333 -17.63 -5.79 4.15
N THR A 334 -16.78 -5.32 3.23
CA THR A 334 -15.40 -4.90 3.53
C THR A 334 -15.34 -3.73 4.51
N VAL A 335 -14.42 -3.81 5.47
CA VAL A 335 -14.10 -2.71 6.37
C VAL A 335 -13.20 -1.73 5.63
N THR A 336 -13.69 -0.50 5.46
CA THR A 336 -13.01 0.58 4.73
C THR A 336 -12.91 1.81 5.62
N PRO A 337 -11.97 1.81 6.58
CA PRO A 337 -11.84 2.89 7.55
C PRO A 337 -11.36 4.16 6.84
N ALA A 338 -11.73 5.32 7.37
CA ALA A 338 -11.24 6.60 6.88
C ALA A 338 -11.21 7.59 8.05
N LEU A 339 -10.16 8.39 8.15
CA LEU A 339 -10.11 9.47 9.13
C LEU A 339 -11.10 10.59 8.75
N PRO A 340 -11.57 11.39 9.72
CA PRO A 340 -12.45 12.53 9.43
C PRO A 340 -11.79 13.53 8.48
N LEU A 341 -12.42 13.76 7.32
CA LEU A 341 -11.93 14.67 6.27
C LEU A 341 -10.48 14.44 5.81
N ALA A 342 -10.06 13.18 5.76
CA ALA A 342 -8.79 12.78 5.16
C ALA A 342 -9.03 11.91 3.93
N ALA A 343 -8.07 11.93 3.01
CA ALA A 343 -8.04 10.96 1.92
C ALA A 343 -8.16 9.53 2.51
N PRO A 344 -8.97 8.64 1.90
CA PRO A 344 -9.07 7.27 2.37
C PRO A 344 -7.68 6.66 2.49
N PRO A 345 -7.30 6.05 3.63
CA PRO A 345 -6.02 5.39 3.75
C PRO A 345 -6.03 4.18 2.81
N GLY A 346 -5.34 4.31 1.67
CA GLY A 346 -4.99 3.17 0.85
C GLY A 346 -3.94 2.30 1.58
N PRO A 347 -3.66 1.09 1.05
CA PRO A 347 -2.55 0.28 1.53
C PRO A 347 -1.24 1.06 1.56
N VAL A 348 -0.51 0.95 2.67
CA VAL A 348 0.82 1.54 2.80
C VAL A 348 1.82 0.74 1.95
N THR A 349 2.75 1.45 1.33
CA THR A 349 3.93 0.85 0.69
C THR A 349 5.15 1.28 1.51
N PRO A 350 5.78 0.38 2.29
CA PRO A 350 6.93 0.75 3.08
C PRO A 350 8.13 1.08 2.17
N PRO A 351 9.15 1.79 2.67
CA PRO A 351 10.42 1.93 1.96
C PRO A 351 10.99 0.56 1.60
N PRO A 352 11.63 0.41 0.42
CA PRO A 352 12.26 -0.85 0.07
C PRO A 352 13.43 -1.15 1.00
N HIS A 353 13.61 -2.43 1.32
CA HIS A 353 14.73 -2.87 2.15
C HIS A 353 16.07 -2.70 1.40
N SER A 354 17.16 -2.63 2.16
CA SER A 354 18.51 -2.30 1.66
C SER A 354 19.51 -3.46 1.76
N ALA A 355 19.05 -4.69 1.97
CA ALA A 355 19.92 -5.86 2.07
C ALA A 355 20.69 -6.09 0.78
N ALA A 356 21.92 -6.60 0.88
CA ALA A 356 22.82 -6.81 -0.24
C ALA A 356 23.60 -8.13 -0.03
N PRO A 357 23.54 -9.10 -0.97
CA PRO A 357 22.77 -9.11 -2.21
C PRO A 357 21.24 -9.04 -1.99
N LEU A 358 20.51 -8.58 -3.01
CA LEU A 358 19.04 -8.43 -2.95
C LEU A 358 18.33 -9.78 -3.03
N LEU A 359 18.91 -10.70 -3.81
CA LEU A 359 18.34 -11.99 -4.18
C LEU A 359 19.37 -13.09 -3.90
N SER A 360 18.85 -14.26 -3.56
CA SER A 360 19.55 -15.53 -3.42
C SER A 360 18.77 -16.61 -4.19
N VAL A 361 19.33 -17.82 -4.26
CA VAL A 361 18.61 -18.96 -4.86
C VAL A 361 17.33 -19.33 -4.09
N HIS A 362 17.24 -18.94 -2.82
CA HIS A 362 16.06 -19.12 -1.96
C HIS A 362 15.07 -17.95 -2.03
N GLY A 363 15.40 -16.88 -2.76
CA GLY A 363 14.51 -15.74 -2.95
C GLY A 363 15.09 -14.42 -2.51
N ALA A 364 14.23 -13.49 -2.12
CA ALA A 364 14.67 -12.15 -1.77
C ALA A 364 15.20 -12.14 -0.34
N ALA A 365 16.20 -11.28 -0.12
CA ALA A 365 16.72 -11.00 1.20
C ALA A 365 15.63 -10.36 2.07
N VAL A 366 15.77 -10.53 3.38
CA VAL A 366 14.87 -10.00 4.41
C VAL A 366 15.71 -9.36 5.52
N SER A 367 15.15 -8.35 6.18
CA SER A 367 15.78 -7.61 7.27
C SER A 367 15.85 -8.42 8.56
N GLY A 368 15.02 -9.45 8.72
CA GLY A 368 15.02 -10.36 9.86
C GLY A 368 13.85 -11.35 9.87
N PRO A 369 13.71 -12.15 10.94
CA PRO A 369 12.67 -13.18 11.04
C PRO A 369 11.24 -12.66 10.96
N ASP A 370 11.01 -11.44 11.47
CA ASP A 370 9.69 -10.77 11.49
C ASP A 370 9.52 -9.78 10.32
N GLY A 371 10.47 -9.76 9.38
CA GLY A 371 10.47 -8.83 8.23
C GLY A 371 9.28 -9.05 7.29
N VAL A 372 8.67 -7.95 6.86
CA VAL A 372 7.67 -7.89 5.78
C VAL A 372 8.17 -6.85 4.78
N ASP A 373 9.22 -7.24 4.05
CA ASP A 373 10.11 -6.30 3.39
C ASP A 373 9.72 -6.08 1.94
N LEU A 374 9.56 -4.82 1.53
CA LEU A 374 9.42 -4.50 0.11
C LEU A 374 10.76 -4.74 -0.60
N VAL A 375 10.76 -5.57 -1.63
CA VAL A 375 11.92 -5.81 -2.48
C VAL A 375 12.20 -4.58 -3.34
N PRO A 376 13.45 -4.08 -3.43
CA PRO A 376 13.82 -2.90 -4.25
C PRO A 376 13.81 -3.17 -5.77
N LEU A 377 12.96 -4.09 -6.24
CA LEU A 377 12.80 -4.44 -7.65
C LEU A 377 11.30 -4.53 -7.98
N PRO A 378 10.85 -3.95 -9.11
CA PRO A 378 9.52 -4.26 -9.64
C PRO A 378 9.37 -5.78 -9.87
N ALA A 379 8.15 -6.31 -9.73
CA ALA A 379 7.89 -7.74 -9.83
C ALA A 379 8.46 -8.41 -11.08
N GLU A 380 8.32 -7.78 -12.25
CA GLU A 380 8.91 -8.28 -13.51
C GLU A 380 10.43 -8.45 -13.39
N ARG A 381 11.15 -7.41 -12.95
CA ARG A 381 12.60 -7.44 -12.77
C ARG A 381 13.03 -8.43 -11.70
N PHE A 382 12.28 -8.52 -10.60
CA PHE A 382 12.49 -9.51 -9.55
C PHE A 382 12.49 -10.93 -10.13
N SER A 383 11.43 -11.30 -10.86
CA SER A 383 11.33 -12.63 -11.44
C SER A 383 12.40 -12.92 -12.51
N ALA A 384 12.67 -11.95 -13.39
CA ALA A 384 13.68 -12.10 -14.43
C ALA A 384 15.10 -12.24 -13.84
N ALA A 385 15.44 -11.44 -12.82
CA ALA A 385 16.72 -11.54 -12.13
C ALA A 385 16.85 -12.87 -11.39
N THR A 386 15.84 -13.33 -10.66
CA THR A 386 15.97 -14.60 -9.95
C THR A 386 16.02 -15.81 -10.88
N MET A 387 15.25 -15.82 -11.97
CA MET A 387 15.37 -16.87 -13.01
C MET A 387 16.78 -16.88 -13.61
N ALA A 388 17.35 -15.71 -13.91
CA ALA A 388 18.71 -15.61 -14.43
C ALA A 388 19.77 -16.08 -13.41
N LEU A 389 19.57 -15.80 -12.11
CA LEU A 389 20.44 -16.27 -11.02
C LEU A 389 20.47 -17.80 -10.94
N VAL A 390 19.30 -18.44 -10.94
CA VAL A 390 19.18 -19.91 -10.86
C VAL A 390 19.78 -20.55 -12.10
N TRP A 391 19.43 -20.07 -13.29
CA TRP A 391 19.95 -20.64 -14.54
C TRP A 391 21.46 -20.46 -14.69
N SER A 392 21.99 -19.33 -14.22
CA SER A 392 23.44 -19.11 -14.19
C SER A 392 24.17 -20.16 -13.36
N ASN A 393 23.60 -20.58 -12.23
CA ASN A 393 24.19 -21.65 -11.40
C ASN A 393 24.09 -23.03 -12.07
N VAL A 394 23.01 -23.33 -12.80
CA VAL A 394 22.90 -24.54 -13.62
C VAL A 394 24.02 -24.58 -14.68
N VAL A 395 24.26 -23.46 -15.38
CA VAL A 395 25.33 -23.36 -16.39
C VAL A 395 26.72 -23.51 -15.77
N VAL A 396 26.94 -22.98 -14.56
CA VAL A 396 28.20 -23.19 -13.83
C VAL A 396 28.44 -24.67 -13.56
N GLU A 397 27.45 -25.41 -13.06
CA GLU A 397 27.60 -26.83 -12.77
C GLU A 397 27.83 -27.66 -14.05
N ASN A 398 27.11 -27.36 -15.14
CA ASN A 398 27.34 -28.02 -16.43
C ASN A 398 28.75 -27.76 -16.96
N ALA A 399 29.23 -26.51 -16.87
CA ALA A 399 30.59 -26.17 -17.29
C ALA A 399 31.66 -26.86 -16.40
N ARG A 400 31.42 -27.04 -15.11
CA ARG A 400 32.37 -27.77 -14.24
C ARG A 400 32.47 -29.25 -14.60
N GLU A 401 31.34 -29.89 -14.95
CA GLU A 401 31.31 -31.27 -15.44
C GLU A 401 32.07 -31.40 -16.77
N ASP A 402 31.77 -30.54 -17.74
CA ASP A 402 32.43 -30.51 -19.05
C ASP A 402 33.95 -30.29 -18.91
N LEU A 403 34.36 -29.41 -18.00
CA LEU A 403 35.77 -29.13 -17.72
C LEU A 403 36.48 -30.40 -17.21
N ARG A 404 35.87 -31.09 -16.24
CA ARG A 404 36.41 -32.35 -15.70
C ARG A 404 36.58 -33.39 -16.81
N GLY A 405 35.58 -33.55 -17.67
CA GLY A 405 35.64 -34.47 -18.81
C GLY A 405 36.72 -34.10 -19.84
N ALA A 406 36.86 -32.81 -20.16
CA ALA A 406 37.88 -32.31 -21.08
C ALA A 406 39.30 -32.55 -20.55
N LEU A 407 39.54 -32.29 -19.26
CA LEU A 407 40.84 -32.52 -18.61
C LEU A 407 41.22 -34.00 -18.62
N GLN A 408 40.28 -34.90 -18.29
CA GLN A 408 40.51 -36.35 -18.34
C GLN A 408 40.89 -36.86 -19.74
N ARG A 409 40.40 -36.20 -20.80
CA ARG A 409 40.65 -36.57 -22.20
C ARG A 409 41.80 -35.80 -22.85
N GLY A 410 42.48 -34.92 -22.13
CA GLY A 410 43.56 -34.09 -22.69
C GLY A 410 43.10 -33.01 -23.68
N GLN A 411 41.83 -32.58 -23.60
CA GLN A 411 41.23 -31.62 -24.52
C GLN A 411 41.44 -30.17 -24.04
N TRP A 412 42.66 -29.66 -24.15
CA TRP A 412 43.06 -28.40 -23.50
C TRP A 412 42.29 -27.16 -23.94
N GLN A 413 42.06 -26.98 -25.24
CA GLN A 413 41.26 -25.86 -25.75
C GLN A 413 39.81 -25.92 -25.29
N VAL A 414 39.25 -27.13 -25.14
CA VAL A 414 37.89 -27.32 -24.60
C VAL A 414 37.87 -26.93 -23.12
N ALA A 415 38.87 -27.36 -22.34
CA ALA A 415 39.00 -27.00 -20.94
C ALA A 415 39.07 -25.47 -20.74
N GLU A 416 39.86 -24.75 -21.55
CA GLU A 416 39.93 -23.29 -21.51
C GLU A 416 38.59 -22.61 -21.78
N LEU A 417 37.91 -23.00 -22.86
CA LEU A 417 36.62 -22.41 -23.26
C LEU A 417 35.54 -22.69 -22.22
N THR A 418 35.51 -23.90 -21.68
CA THR A 418 34.55 -24.29 -20.65
C THR A 418 34.81 -23.54 -19.34
N ALA A 419 36.07 -23.35 -18.94
CA ALA A 419 36.39 -22.53 -17.77
C ALA A 419 35.94 -21.06 -17.95
N ARG A 420 36.13 -20.48 -19.14
CA ARG A 420 35.61 -19.13 -19.46
C ARG A 420 34.08 -19.06 -19.37
N ARG A 421 33.38 -20.08 -19.88
CA ARG A 421 31.92 -20.21 -19.77
C ARG A 421 31.48 -20.24 -18.29
N ALA A 422 32.16 -21.01 -17.44
CA ALA A 422 31.89 -21.06 -16.01
C ALA A 422 32.09 -19.70 -15.32
N VAL A 423 33.17 -18.97 -15.64
CA VAL A 423 33.42 -17.63 -15.09
C VAL A 423 32.32 -16.65 -15.49
N HIS A 424 31.95 -16.58 -16.77
CA HIS A 424 30.87 -15.71 -17.21
C HIS A 424 29.54 -16.08 -16.56
N ALA A 425 29.19 -17.36 -16.50
CA ALA A 425 27.96 -17.81 -15.86
C ALA A 425 27.93 -17.44 -14.36
N ALA A 426 29.03 -17.64 -13.63
CA ALA A 426 29.12 -17.24 -12.23
C ALA A 426 28.90 -15.73 -12.07
N LEU A 427 29.54 -14.90 -12.92
CA LEU A 427 29.32 -13.46 -12.90
C LEU A 427 27.88 -13.07 -13.24
N ARG A 428 27.22 -13.70 -14.23
CA ARG A 428 25.79 -13.48 -14.52
C ARG A 428 24.92 -13.73 -13.29
N GLY A 429 25.21 -14.80 -12.55
CA GLY A 429 24.57 -15.10 -11.27
C GLY A 429 24.76 -13.96 -10.27
N LEU A 430 26.00 -13.51 -10.08
CA LEU A 430 26.33 -12.39 -9.18
C LEU A 430 25.56 -11.11 -9.54
N PHE A 431 25.59 -10.68 -10.80
CA PHE A 431 24.84 -9.49 -11.25
C PHE A 431 23.33 -9.63 -10.99
N SER A 432 22.80 -10.82 -11.25
CA SER A 432 21.39 -11.13 -11.03
C SER A 432 21.03 -11.10 -9.54
N ALA A 433 21.90 -11.57 -8.64
CA ALA A 433 21.71 -11.51 -7.19
C ALA A 433 21.59 -10.07 -6.67
N TYR A 434 22.24 -9.11 -7.33
CA TYR A 434 22.10 -7.67 -7.07
C TYR A 434 20.97 -7.00 -7.89
N GLY A 435 20.11 -7.78 -8.53
CA GLY A 435 18.94 -7.29 -9.27
C GLY A 435 19.26 -6.60 -10.60
N VAL A 436 20.46 -6.79 -11.15
CA VAL A 436 20.82 -6.24 -12.46
C VAL A 436 20.12 -7.03 -13.55
N ASN A 437 19.09 -6.43 -14.14
CA ASN A 437 18.38 -6.98 -15.28
C ASN A 437 17.81 -5.84 -16.15
N PRO A 438 17.98 -5.88 -17.50
CA PRO A 438 18.68 -6.91 -18.26
C PRO A 438 20.18 -6.99 -17.95
N LEU A 439 20.78 -8.17 -18.13
CA LEU A 439 22.20 -8.40 -17.86
C LEU A 439 23.08 -7.74 -18.93
N PRO A 440 24.29 -7.27 -18.58
CA PRO A 440 25.31 -6.92 -19.57
C PRO A 440 25.65 -8.12 -20.47
N ALA A 441 26.19 -7.84 -21.66
CA ALA A 441 26.78 -8.89 -22.50
C ALA A 441 27.93 -9.59 -21.76
N ASP A 442 28.10 -10.90 -21.97
CA ASP A 442 29.09 -11.71 -21.24
C ASP A 442 30.51 -11.13 -21.34
N SER A 443 30.88 -10.64 -22.53
CA SER A 443 32.16 -9.98 -22.80
C SER A 443 32.39 -8.65 -22.05
N ASP A 444 31.36 -8.11 -21.39
CA ASP A 444 31.39 -6.85 -20.64
C ASP A 444 31.24 -7.04 -19.14
N LEU A 445 30.88 -8.23 -18.65
CA LEU A 445 30.58 -8.48 -17.23
C LEU A 445 31.73 -8.07 -16.30
N VAL A 446 32.98 -8.43 -16.64
CA VAL A 446 34.15 -8.09 -15.82
C VAL A 446 34.38 -6.57 -15.76
N ARG A 447 34.23 -5.88 -16.91
CA ARG A 447 34.34 -4.41 -16.98
C ARG A 447 33.22 -3.71 -16.20
N ARG A 448 32.07 -4.37 -16.02
CA ARG A 448 30.91 -3.84 -15.31
C ARG A 448 30.83 -4.21 -13.84
N LEU A 449 31.77 -4.99 -13.29
CA LEU A 449 31.83 -5.28 -11.85
C LEU A 449 31.74 -4.03 -10.94
N PRO A 450 32.24 -2.84 -11.34
CA PRO A 450 32.02 -1.61 -10.56
C PRO A 450 30.55 -1.17 -10.39
N LEU A 451 29.59 -1.75 -11.11
CA LEU A 451 28.16 -1.56 -10.86
C LEU A 451 27.71 -2.20 -9.55
N LEU A 452 28.46 -3.17 -9.03
CA LEU A 452 28.13 -3.91 -7.82
C LEU A 452 28.80 -3.27 -6.59
N PRO A 453 28.33 -3.58 -5.36
CA PRO A 453 28.91 -3.05 -4.13
C PRO A 453 30.41 -3.38 -3.99
N PRO A 454 31.16 -2.59 -3.20
CA PRO A 454 32.62 -2.74 -3.07
C PRO A 454 33.10 -4.15 -2.73
N ALA A 455 32.32 -4.94 -1.98
CA ALA A 455 32.63 -6.34 -1.66
C ALA A 455 32.86 -7.21 -2.92
N ALA A 456 32.13 -6.96 -4.00
CA ALA A 456 32.27 -7.70 -5.26
C ALA A 456 33.54 -7.33 -6.06
N ARG A 457 34.24 -6.24 -5.72
CA ARG A 457 35.44 -5.79 -6.46
C ARG A 457 36.61 -6.77 -6.34
N ALA A 458 36.69 -7.53 -5.26
CA ALA A 458 37.72 -8.56 -5.07
C ALA A 458 37.67 -9.67 -6.15
N LEU A 459 36.51 -9.82 -6.81
CA LEU A 459 36.31 -10.80 -7.88
C LEU A 459 36.92 -10.37 -9.21
N HIS A 460 37.16 -9.07 -9.43
CA HIS A 460 37.60 -8.54 -10.73
C HIS A 460 38.94 -9.12 -11.16
N GLY A 461 39.97 -9.00 -10.32
CA GLY A 461 41.30 -9.53 -10.65
C GLY A 461 41.35 -11.06 -10.74
N ARG A 462 40.44 -11.78 -10.05
CA ARG A 462 40.34 -13.24 -10.18
C ARG A 462 39.68 -13.65 -11.50
N ALA A 463 38.60 -12.96 -11.89
CA ALA A 463 37.92 -13.19 -13.15
C ALA A 463 38.84 -12.92 -14.35
N ASP A 464 39.54 -11.77 -14.38
CA ASP A 464 40.48 -11.44 -15.47
C ASP A 464 41.58 -12.51 -15.63
N ARG A 465 42.16 -12.96 -14.52
CA ARG A 465 43.19 -14.01 -14.54
C ARG A 465 42.67 -15.34 -15.09
N LEU A 466 41.46 -15.75 -14.68
CA LEU A 466 40.86 -16.99 -15.17
C LEU A 466 40.48 -16.90 -16.65
N LEU A 467 39.97 -15.75 -17.10
CA LEU A 467 39.60 -15.55 -18.51
C LEU A 467 40.82 -15.54 -19.44
N GLY A 468 41.97 -15.02 -18.96
CA GLY A 468 43.23 -14.98 -19.69
C GLY A 468 44.06 -16.27 -19.62
N ARG A 469 43.62 -17.29 -18.89
CA ARG A 469 44.41 -18.52 -18.69
C ARG A 469 44.44 -19.39 -19.96
N THR A 470 45.58 -20.01 -20.20
CA THR A 470 45.78 -21.08 -21.18
C THR A 470 46.21 -22.37 -20.50
N VAL A 471 45.91 -23.52 -21.11
CA VAL A 471 46.26 -24.85 -20.64
C VAL A 471 47.00 -25.58 -21.76
N SER A 472 48.17 -26.11 -21.43
CA SER A 472 49.00 -26.88 -22.35
C SER A 472 49.50 -28.20 -21.76
N ALA A 473 49.37 -28.36 -20.44
CA ALA A 473 49.81 -29.52 -19.69
C ALA A 473 48.81 -29.91 -18.58
N PRO A 474 48.82 -31.18 -18.13
CA PRO A 474 47.94 -31.67 -17.05
C PRO A 474 48.01 -30.83 -15.76
N GLU A 475 49.21 -30.46 -15.31
CA GLU A 475 49.39 -29.70 -14.06
C GLU A 475 48.83 -28.28 -14.15
N GLU A 476 48.72 -27.71 -15.35
CA GLU A 476 48.08 -26.42 -15.60
C GLU A 476 46.55 -26.57 -15.58
N GLY A 477 46.04 -27.69 -16.10
CA GLY A 477 44.64 -28.06 -16.06
C GLY A 477 44.11 -28.26 -14.63
N ASP A 478 44.86 -28.99 -13.79
CA ASP A 478 44.52 -29.19 -12.39
C ASP A 478 44.48 -27.88 -11.61
N ARG A 479 45.46 -27.00 -11.84
CA ARG A 479 45.49 -25.65 -11.26
C ARG A 479 44.32 -24.79 -11.73
N LEU A 480 43.96 -24.84 -13.02
CA LEU A 480 42.79 -24.13 -13.55
C LEU A 480 41.51 -24.62 -12.88
N SER A 481 41.33 -25.93 -12.73
CA SER A 481 40.14 -26.51 -12.09
C SER A 481 40.03 -26.08 -10.62
N ALA A 482 41.13 -26.09 -9.88
CA ALA A 482 41.15 -25.65 -8.48
C ALA A 482 40.82 -24.16 -8.34
N GLU A 483 41.50 -23.29 -9.11
CA GLU A 483 41.27 -21.84 -9.08
C GLU A 483 39.84 -21.46 -9.52
N LEU A 484 39.28 -22.16 -10.50
CA LEU A 484 37.88 -21.98 -10.90
C LEU A 484 36.93 -22.40 -9.76
N GLY A 485 37.22 -23.51 -9.07
CA GLY A 485 36.45 -23.94 -7.90
C GLY A 485 36.43 -22.87 -6.81
N ASP A 486 37.59 -22.32 -6.45
CA ASP A 486 37.71 -21.24 -5.47
C ASP A 486 36.99 -19.97 -5.91
N PHE A 487 37.03 -19.64 -7.20
CA PHE A 487 36.32 -18.49 -7.75
C PHE A 487 34.81 -18.68 -7.70
N VAL A 488 34.30 -19.84 -8.11
CA VAL A 488 32.87 -20.17 -8.05
C VAL A 488 32.37 -20.16 -6.61
N GLY A 489 33.13 -20.74 -5.67
CA GLY A 489 32.80 -20.70 -4.24
C GLY A 489 32.66 -19.26 -3.74
N LEU A 490 33.67 -18.41 -4.00
CA LEU A 490 33.63 -17.01 -3.60
C LEU A 490 32.46 -16.22 -4.23
N VAL A 491 32.14 -16.49 -5.50
CA VAL A 491 30.99 -15.86 -6.17
C VAL A 491 29.69 -16.30 -5.53
N ARG A 492 29.53 -17.59 -5.23
CA ARG A 492 28.34 -18.12 -4.55
C ARG A 492 28.19 -17.49 -3.18
N ASP A 493 29.27 -17.40 -2.40
CA ASP A 493 29.25 -16.81 -1.05
C ASP A 493 28.78 -15.34 -1.13
N THR A 494 29.27 -14.62 -2.14
CA THR A 494 28.93 -13.20 -2.35
C THR A 494 27.49 -13.02 -2.86
N ALA A 495 26.97 -13.98 -3.64
CA ALA A 495 25.65 -13.94 -4.25
C ALA A 495 24.56 -14.61 -3.38
N GLY A 496 24.93 -15.22 -2.24
CA GLY A 496 24.01 -16.03 -1.43
C GLY A 496 23.54 -17.29 -2.15
N ALA A 497 24.40 -17.92 -2.95
CA ALA A 497 24.09 -19.10 -3.75
C ALA A 497 24.79 -20.38 -3.24
N ASP A 498 25.26 -20.39 -2.00
CA ASP A 498 26.07 -21.47 -1.40
C ASP A 498 25.30 -22.78 -1.25
N ALA A 499 23.99 -22.64 -1.08
CA ALA A 499 23.06 -23.75 -0.96
C ALA A 499 22.57 -24.30 -2.32
N PHE A 500 23.10 -23.80 -3.45
CA PHE A 500 22.73 -24.34 -4.75
C PHE A 500 23.27 -25.79 -4.92
N PRO A 501 22.44 -26.76 -5.35
CA PRO A 501 22.88 -28.16 -5.46
C PRO A 501 24.03 -28.34 -6.45
N SER A 502 24.92 -29.30 -6.18
CA SER A 502 25.84 -29.84 -7.20
C SER A 502 25.05 -30.69 -8.19
N SER A 503 24.39 -30.04 -9.15
CA SER A 503 23.29 -30.58 -9.98
C SER A 503 23.56 -31.89 -10.73
N PHE A 504 24.82 -32.29 -10.89
CA PHE A 504 25.22 -33.46 -11.69
C PHE A 504 25.94 -34.55 -10.89
N ASP A 505 26.02 -34.42 -9.55
CA ASP A 505 26.66 -35.43 -8.71
C ASP A 505 25.72 -36.62 -8.43
N SER A 506 24.40 -36.42 -8.46
CA SER A 506 23.40 -37.47 -8.20
C SER A 506 22.01 -37.16 -8.79
N ALA A 507 21.15 -38.18 -8.89
CA ALA A 507 19.76 -38.00 -9.30
C ALA A 507 18.96 -37.09 -8.34
N ASP A 508 19.28 -37.15 -7.03
CA ASP A 508 18.60 -36.33 -6.01
C ASP A 508 18.99 -34.85 -6.10
N THR A 509 20.27 -34.56 -6.37
CA THR A 509 20.74 -33.17 -6.56
C THR A 509 20.23 -32.57 -7.87
N TRP A 510 20.07 -33.39 -8.92
CA TRP A 510 19.40 -32.98 -10.14
C TRP A 510 17.91 -32.67 -9.92
N ARG A 511 17.19 -33.51 -9.17
CA ARG A 511 15.79 -33.25 -8.80
C ARG A 511 15.63 -31.94 -8.04
N ALA A 512 16.47 -31.70 -7.03
CA ALA A 512 16.46 -30.45 -6.27
C ALA A 512 16.72 -29.22 -7.16
N THR A 513 17.58 -29.35 -8.18
CA THR A 513 17.84 -28.29 -9.16
C THR A 513 16.59 -27.96 -10.00
N LEU A 514 15.87 -28.98 -10.44
CA LEU A 514 14.64 -28.82 -11.22
C LEU A 514 13.50 -28.24 -10.40
N GLU A 515 13.34 -28.64 -9.14
CA GLU A 515 12.34 -28.08 -8.22
C GLU A 515 12.57 -26.57 -8.02
N LEU A 516 13.83 -26.16 -7.76
CA LEU A 516 14.20 -24.74 -7.67
C LEU A 516 13.90 -23.99 -8.97
N GLY A 517 14.27 -24.55 -10.12
CA GLY A 517 13.99 -23.94 -11.43
C GLY A 517 12.48 -23.77 -11.66
N TYR A 518 11.70 -24.79 -11.34
CA TYR A 518 10.25 -24.80 -11.55
C TYR A 518 9.53 -23.73 -10.72
N ASP A 519 9.88 -23.55 -9.44
CA ASP A 519 9.28 -22.52 -8.59
C ASP A 519 9.43 -21.12 -9.18
N TRP A 520 10.63 -20.78 -9.68
CA TRP A 520 10.91 -19.48 -10.27
C TRP A 520 10.26 -19.29 -11.64
N LEU A 521 10.18 -20.34 -12.45
CA LEU A 521 9.50 -20.29 -13.75
C LEU A 521 7.99 -20.06 -13.61
N ARG A 522 7.35 -20.59 -12.57
CA ARG A 522 5.94 -20.31 -12.29
C ARG A 522 5.70 -18.85 -11.95
N ILE A 523 6.57 -18.25 -11.13
CA ILE A 523 6.51 -16.83 -10.81
C ILE A 523 6.75 -15.99 -12.06
N GLY A 524 7.78 -16.30 -12.85
CA GLY A 524 8.11 -15.61 -14.09
C GLY A 524 6.97 -15.68 -15.11
N THR A 525 6.38 -16.85 -15.31
CA THR A 525 5.22 -17.05 -16.19
C THR A 525 4.01 -16.25 -15.70
N TYR A 526 3.73 -16.28 -14.39
CA TYR A 526 2.66 -15.47 -13.84
C TYR A 526 2.88 -13.99 -14.12
N LEU A 527 4.12 -13.49 -14.05
CA LEU A 527 4.47 -12.08 -14.22
C LEU A 527 4.81 -11.66 -15.65
N ASP A 528 4.58 -12.53 -16.64
CA ASP A 528 4.92 -12.30 -18.05
C ASP A 528 6.41 -11.97 -18.29
N ALA A 529 7.31 -12.49 -17.45
CA ALA A 529 8.74 -12.28 -17.60
C ALA A 529 9.31 -13.14 -18.75
N ALA A 530 10.29 -12.58 -19.46
CA ALA A 530 11.01 -13.32 -20.50
C ALA A 530 11.74 -14.55 -19.90
N LEU A 531 11.42 -15.73 -20.43
CA LEU A 531 12.04 -16.98 -20.00
C LEU A 531 13.47 -17.09 -20.55
N PRO A 532 14.41 -17.65 -19.77
CA PRO A 532 15.82 -17.70 -20.16
C PRO A 532 16.12 -18.66 -21.31
N LEU A 533 15.31 -19.72 -21.51
CA LEU A 533 15.45 -20.72 -22.58
C LEU A 533 14.08 -21.32 -22.98
N GLU A 534 14.03 -22.01 -24.12
CA GLU A 534 12.82 -22.67 -24.61
C GLU A 534 12.48 -23.93 -23.81
N GLU A 535 13.47 -24.72 -23.37
CA GLU A 535 13.29 -25.92 -22.55
C GLU A 535 12.70 -25.60 -21.16
N ALA A 536 12.85 -24.35 -20.71
CA ALA A 536 12.19 -23.86 -19.51
C ALA A 536 10.67 -23.76 -19.69
N ARG A 537 10.16 -23.60 -20.92
CA ARG A 537 8.73 -23.69 -21.24
C ARG A 537 8.24 -25.12 -21.07
N ASP A 538 9.03 -26.11 -21.46
CA ASP A 538 8.68 -27.52 -21.31
C ASP A 538 8.57 -27.92 -19.84
N LEU A 539 9.48 -27.45 -18.99
CA LEU A 539 9.42 -27.69 -17.54
C LEU A 539 8.16 -27.09 -16.89
N VAL A 540 7.69 -25.94 -17.38
CA VAL A 540 6.41 -25.34 -16.95
C VAL A 540 5.23 -26.16 -17.48
N ALA A 541 5.25 -26.53 -18.77
CA ALA A 541 4.19 -27.29 -19.42
C ALA A 541 4.02 -28.70 -18.82
N SER A 542 5.10 -29.30 -18.33
CA SER A 542 5.10 -30.62 -17.70
C SER A 542 4.82 -30.60 -16.19
N ASN A 543 4.50 -29.45 -15.61
CA ASN A 543 4.37 -29.27 -14.14
C ASN A 543 5.62 -29.72 -13.36
N GLY A 544 6.82 -29.55 -13.92
CA GLY A 544 8.07 -29.97 -13.30
C GLY A 544 8.41 -31.45 -13.46
N VAL A 545 7.57 -32.23 -14.18
CA VAL A 545 7.81 -33.67 -14.41
C VAL A 545 8.75 -33.87 -15.59
N GLN A 546 9.71 -34.77 -15.45
CA GLN A 546 10.59 -35.15 -16.55
C GLN A 546 9.84 -35.99 -17.59
N PRO A 547 10.08 -35.81 -18.89
CA PRO A 547 9.34 -36.51 -19.95
C PRO A 547 9.33 -38.05 -19.82
N HIS A 548 10.39 -38.64 -19.26
CA HIS A 548 10.49 -40.10 -19.08
C HIS A 548 9.84 -40.63 -17.79
N GLN A 549 9.40 -39.74 -16.89
CA GLN A 549 8.67 -40.07 -15.66
C GLN A 549 7.17 -39.84 -15.80
N ALA A 550 6.72 -39.19 -16.86
CA ALA A 550 5.31 -38.95 -17.16
C ALA A 550 4.61 -40.14 -17.86
N ALA A 551 5.23 -41.32 -17.86
CA ALA A 551 4.75 -42.55 -18.50
C ALA A 551 4.00 -43.47 -17.52
#